data_AF-A0AAW1URH5-F1
#
_entry.id   AF-A0AAW1URH5-F1
#
_cell.length_a   1.000
_cell.length_b   1.000
_cell.length_c   1.000
_cell.angle_alpha   90.00
_cell.angle_beta   90.00
_cell.angle_gamma   90.00
#
_symmetry.space_group_name_H-M   'P 1'
#
loop_
_entity.id
_entity.type
_entity.pdbx_description
1 polymer ?
#
loop_
_entity_poly.entity_id
_entity_poly.type
_entity_poly.pdbx_seq_one_letter_code
_entity_poly.pdbx_strand_id
1 'polypeptide(L)'
;MAEGDGSAVNRLCKYCRKSVIVSNPKNPKCVNCESLLHPSCALRVKTLTIVDEQENLVKCCEKETPNKSEIICDFSTVEVLKVEISYLKMLLEEKNSRINELIKINELLEYKITQKTFENSSTGNFNISNKKNKIQHVETKKSYTDVVKQTKDGSSNEHVGTTKFKNAEELINEQKRIMNEVINLEIDRPDASQEGTDNSWNVKEGRNKHRRNMNEELRIYNNPNENRTNETSNTQDGFSETTRKNRKQLPKTKTKTNQYETRGCASVSTGDSFRAKPSKMWLYVGRAMTSVTESIVKDFIVSKCKITEVEDVDVKKLSLLGNSSAFQVGIAPAYFEEINRAEFWPQGIIVRRFHFDFKKNNTTGKNHFLYNTP
;
A
#
# COMPACT_ATOMS: atom_id res chain seq x y z
N MET A 1 -62.13 -14.97 -7.16
CA MET A 1 -60.90 -14.36 -6.64
C MET A 1 -59.90 -15.49 -6.48
N ALA A 2 -58.94 -15.58 -7.38
CA ALA A 2 -58.00 -16.70 -7.44
C ALA A 2 -56.83 -16.44 -6.49
N GLU A 3 -56.65 -17.34 -5.52
CA GLU A 3 -55.46 -17.42 -4.68
C GLU A 3 -54.27 -17.77 -5.58
N GLY A 4 -53.35 -16.83 -5.75
CA GLY A 4 -52.16 -17.02 -6.57
C GLY A 4 -51.18 -17.98 -5.90
N ASP A 5 -50.80 -19.03 -6.61
CA ASP A 5 -49.78 -19.99 -6.21
C ASP A 5 -48.49 -19.29 -5.79
N GLY A 6 -48.27 -19.23 -4.47
CA GLY A 6 -47.10 -18.67 -3.84
C GLY A 6 -45.88 -19.55 -4.11
N SER A 7 -45.17 -19.24 -5.20
CA SER A 7 -43.80 -19.70 -5.45
C SER A 7 -42.97 -19.54 -4.17
N ALA A 8 -42.55 -20.66 -3.59
CA ALA A 8 -41.74 -20.70 -2.38
C ALA A 8 -40.39 -20.03 -2.65
N VAL A 9 -40.29 -18.74 -2.33
CA VAL A 9 -39.05 -17.97 -2.50
C VAL A 9 -38.01 -18.55 -1.55
N ASN A 10 -37.04 -19.28 -2.10
CA ASN A 10 -35.91 -19.81 -1.35
C ASN A 10 -35.08 -18.65 -0.78
N ARG A 11 -35.17 -18.43 0.53
CA ARG A 11 -34.33 -17.46 1.24
C ARG A 11 -33.02 -18.13 1.69
N LEU A 12 -31.93 -17.38 1.68
CA LEU A 12 -30.61 -17.86 2.13
C LEU A 12 -30.35 -17.46 3.58
N CYS A 13 -29.67 -18.34 4.32
CA CYS A 13 -29.20 -18.08 5.67
C CYS A 13 -28.16 -16.96 5.66
N LYS A 14 -28.34 -15.93 6.49
CA LYS A 14 -27.39 -14.80 6.55
C LYS A 14 -25.96 -15.20 6.89
N TYR A 15 -25.78 -16.24 7.72
CA TYR A 15 -24.48 -16.67 8.20
C TYR A 15 -23.75 -17.60 7.21
N CYS A 16 -24.39 -18.70 6.81
CA CYS A 16 -23.75 -19.74 5.99
C CYS A 16 -24.08 -19.65 4.48
N ARG A 17 -25.00 -18.76 4.08
CA ARG A 17 -25.50 -18.56 2.71
C ARG A 17 -26.17 -19.78 2.05
N LYS A 18 -26.48 -20.84 2.81
CA LYS A 18 -27.27 -21.99 2.33
C LYS A 18 -28.77 -21.71 2.44
N SER A 19 -29.58 -22.40 1.64
CA SER A 19 -31.05 -22.24 1.66
C SER A 19 -31.65 -22.55 3.04
N VAL A 20 -32.67 -21.78 3.40
CA VAL A 20 -33.47 -21.94 4.62
C VAL A 20 -34.91 -22.15 4.19
N ILE A 21 -35.54 -23.19 4.74
CA ILE A 21 -36.95 -23.50 4.50
C ILE A 21 -37.80 -22.45 5.21
N VAL A 22 -38.45 -21.57 4.45
CA VAL A 22 -39.22 -20.42 4.98
C VAL A 22 -40.44 -20.86 5.79
N SER A 23 -41.02 -22.02 5.48
CA SER A 23 -42.19 -22.57 6.17
C SER A 23 -41.89 -23.20 7.53
N ASN A 24 -40.63 -23.31 7.94
CA ASN A 24 -40.29 -23.90 9.23
C ASN A 24 -40.27 -22.82 10.34
N PRO A 25 -41.23 -22.84 11.29
CA PRO A 25 -41.35 -21.84 12.36
C PRO A 25 -40.18 -21.89 13.37
N LYS A 26 -39.33 -22.93 13.32
CA LYS A 26 -38.16 -23.07 14.19
C LYS A 26 -36.95 -22.25 13.73
N ASN A 27 -37.00 -21.61 12.56
CA ASN A 27 -35.87 -20.85 12.03
C ASN A 27 -35.86 -19.43 12.60
N PRO A 28 -34.79 -19.00 13.29
CA PRO A 28 -34.73 -17.66 13.85
C PRO A 28 -34.82 -16.57 12.77
N LYS A 29 -35.73 -15.61 12.95
CA LYS A 29 -35.92 -14.47 12.05
C LYS A 29 -35.45 -13.18 12.70
N CYS A 30 -34.60 -12.43 12.00
CA CYS A 30 -34.16 -11.13 12.50
C CYS A 30 -35.30 -10.11 12.47
N VAL A 31 -35.64 -9.50 13.60
CA VAL A 31 -36.66 -8.42 13.68
C VAL A 31 -36.29 -7.19 12.86
N ASN A 32 -34.98 -6.97 12.63
CA ASN A 32 -34.47 -5.74 12.03
C ASN A 32 -34.30 -5.80 10.52
N CYS A 33 -33.75 -6.89 10.00
CA CYS A 33 -33.45 -7.04 8.57
C CYS A 33 -34.17 -8.25 7.94
N GLU A 34 -35.09 -8.87 8.67
CA GLU A 34 -35.90 -10.03 8.24
C GLU A 34 -35.12 -11.25 7.73
N SER A 35 -33.82 -11.28 7.95
CA SER A 35 -32.97 -12.38 7.50
C SER A 35 -33.25 -13.62 8.34
N LEU A 36 -33.36 -14.77 7.68
CA LEU A 36 -33.49 -16.07 8.33
C LEU A 36 -32.11 -16.65 8.64
N LEU A 37 -32.02 -17.38 9.74
CA LEU A 37 -30.85 -18.12 10.17
C LEU A 37 -31.23 -19.59 10.38
N HIS A 38 -30.30 -20.53 10.14
CA HIS A 38 -30.46 -21.88 10.68
C HIS A 38 -30.29 -21.83 12.21
N PRO A 39 -30.98 -22.67 12.99
CA PRO A 39 -30.79 -22.73 14.45
C PRO A 39 -29.32 -22.90 14.85
N SER A 40 -28.59 -23.76 14.15
CA SER A 40 -27.15 -23.98 14.36
C SER A 40 -26.27 -22.79 13.97
N CYS A 41 -26.72 -21.96 13.02
CA CYS A 41 -26.02 -20.75 12.61
C CYS A 41 -26.28 -19.59 13.58
N ALA A 42 -27.49 -19.48 14.12
CA ALA A 42 -27.83 -18.46 15.11
C ALA A 42 -26.94 -18.56 16.36
N LEU A 43 -26.69 -19.78 16.85
CA LEU A 43 -25.77 -20.04 17.98
C LEU A 43 -24.31 -19.61 17.73
N ARG A 44 -23.91 -19.37 16.47
CA ARG A 44 -22.55 -18.92 16.11
C ARG A 44 -22.42 -17.42 15.98
N VAL A 45 -23.54 -16.68 15.95
CA VAL A 45 -23.53 -15.22 15.84
C VAL A 45 -23.36 -14.63 17.24
N LYS A 46 -22.16 -14.12 17.53
CA LYS A 46 -21.81 -13.60 18.87
C LYS A 46 -22.65 -12.40 19.33
N THR A 47 -23.18 -11.62 18.40
CA THR A 47 -23.95 -10.38 18.66
C THR A 47 -25.46 -10.60 18.60
N LEU A 48 -25.92 -11.86 18.56
CA LEU A 48 -27.33 -12.17 18.41
C LEU A 48 -28.03 -12.12 19.76
N THR A 49 -28.99 -11.22 19.92
CA THR A 49 -29.85 -11.16 21.11
C THR A 49 -31.23 -11.73 20.77
N ILE A 50 -31.78 -12.56 21.65
CA ILE A 50 -33.13 -13.11 21.50
C ILE A 50 -34.13 -12.01 21.89
N VAL A 51 -35.14 -11.77 21.06
CA VAL A 51 -36.19 -10.77 21.29
C VAL A 51 -37.46 -11.45 21.79
N ASP A 52 -37.84 -12.56 21.16
CA ASP A 52 -38.99 -13.39 21.56
C ASP A 52 -38.65 -14.87 21.35
N GLU A 53 -38.74 -15.67 22.41
CA GLU A 53 -38.48 -17.11 22.39
C GLU A 53 -39.62 -17.90 21.74
N GLN A 54 -40.87 -17.45 21.84
CA GLN A 54 -42.03 -18.18 21.32
C GLN A 54 -42.11 -18.08 19.79
N GLU A 55 -41.79 -16.91 19.25
CA GLU A 55 -41.80 -16.64 17.81
C GLU A 55 -40.43 -16.84 17.12
N ASN A 56 -39.40 -17.28 17.85
CA ASN A 56 -38.02 -17.37 17.37
C ASN A 56 -37.51 -16.04 16.76
N LEU A 57 -37.88 -14.91 17.36
CA LEU A 57 -37.44 -13.60 16.91
C LEU A 57 -36.10 -13.23 17.55
N VAL A 58 -35.16 -12.81 16.72
CA VAL A 58 -33.79 -12.46 17.14
C VAL A 58 -33.39 -11.10 16.59
N LYS A 59 -32.37 -10.47 17.17
CA LYS A 59 -31.75 -9.25 16.65
C LYS A 59 -30.32 -9.60 16.23
N CYS A 60 -30.11 -9.78 14.92
CA CYS A 60 -28.79 -10.08 14.34
C CYS A 60 -28.08 -8.84 13.76
N CYS A 61 -28.80 -7.72 13.68
CA CYS A 61 -28.23 -6.42 13.32
C CYS A 61 -28.43 -5.52 14.52
N GLU A 62 -27.34 -4.97 15.04
CA GLU A 62 -27.38 -3.65 15.63
C GLU A 62 -27.82 -2.73 14.48
N LYS A 63 -29.12 -2.43 14.40
CA LYS A 63 -29.49 -1.16 13.80
C LYS A 63 -28.81 -0.17 14.72
N GLU A 64 -27.73 0.45 14.25
CA GLU A 64 -27.47 1.84 14.61
C GLU A 64 -28.81 2.51 14.35
N THR A 65 -29.60 2.69 15.42
CA THR A 65 -30.72 3.61 15.36
C THR A 65 -30.08 4.89 14.86
N PRO A 66 -30.57 5.51 13.77
CA PRO A 66 -30.18 6.86 13.45
C PRO A 66 -30.71 7.71 14.60
N ASN A 67 -29.93 7.77 15.68
CA ASN A 67 -30.12 8.74 16.71
C ASN A 67 -30.05 10.05 15.94
N LYS A 68 -31.15 10.81 16.06
CA LYS A 68 -31.20 12.25 15.87
C LYS A 68 -30.25 12.96 16.87
N SER A 69 -29.07 12.39 17.15
CA SER A 69 -27.93 13.20 17.54
C SER A 69 -27.68 14.07 16.33
N GLU A 70 -27.86 15.38 16.54
CA GLU A 70 -27.27 16.41 15.72
C GLU A 70 -26.01 15.85 15.06
N ILE A 71 -26.01 15.88 13.73
CA ILE A 71 -24.78 15.73 12.98
C ILE A 71 -23.96 16.95 13.39
N ILE A 72 -23.28 16.85 14.54
CA ILE A 72 -22.07 17.57 14.81
C ILE A 72 -21.12 16.97 13.79
N CYS A 73 -21.23 17.45 12.54
CA CYS A 73 -20.12 17.45 11.63
C CYS A 73 -19.05 18.19 12.41
N ASP A 74 -18.16 17.43 13.05
CA ASP A 74 -16.95 17.95 13.63
C ASP A 74 -16.39 18.93 12.60
N PHE A 75 -16.43 20.23 12.93
CA PHE A 75 -16.09 21.33 12.04
C PHE A 75 -14.70 21.12 11.41
N SER A 76 -13.84 20.40 12.14
CA SER A 76 -12.53 19.92 11.72
C SER A 76 -12.57 19.08 10.43
N THR A 77 -13.60 18.26 10.18
CA THR A 77 -13.69 17.43 8.97
C THR A 77 -13.96 18.26 7.71
N VAL A 78 -14.78 19.31 7.82
CA VAL A 78 -15.09 20.20 6.70
C VAL A 78 -13.88 21.05 6.34
N GLU A 79 -13.12 21.52 7.34
CA GLU A 79 -11.89 22.28 7.11
C GLU A 79 -10.79 21.42 6.48
N VAL A 80 -10.62 20.18 6.94
CA VAL A 80 -9.67 19.23 6.33
C VAL A 80 -10.03 18.97 4.86
N LEU A 81 -11.31 18.74 4.55
CA LEU A 81 -11.76 18.55 3.16
C LEU A 81 -11.57 19.80 2.31
N LYS A 82 -11.74 21.02 2.86
CA LYS A 82 -11.46 22.27 2.13
C LYS A 82 -9.99 22.39 1.77
N VAL A 83 -9.08 22.06 2.69
CA VAL A 83 -7.64 22.08 2.44
C VAL A 83 -7.27 21.05 1.36
N GLU A 84 -7.83 19.85 1.44
CA GLU A 84 -7.61 18.80 0.44
C GLU A 84 -8.12 19.22 -0.95
N ILE A 85 -9.33 19.79 -1.05
CA ILE A 85 -9.88 20.32 -2.30
C ILE A 85 -8.99 21.43 -2.86
N SER A 86 -8.47 22.33 -2.02
CA SER A 86 -7.57 23.41 -2.44
C SER A 86 -6.25 22.86 -2.99
N TYR A 87 -5.67 21.87 -2.34
CA TYR A 87 -4.46 21.19 -2.80
C TYR A 87 -4.67 20.50 -4.15
N LEU A 88 -5.80 19.79 -4.31
CA LEU A 88 -6.14 19.12 -5.57
C LEU A 88 -6.32 20.12 -6.72
N LYS A 89 -6.89 21.30 -6.47
CA LYS A 89 -7.01 22.37 -7.48
C LYS A 89 -5.65 22.87 -7.95
N MET A 90 -4.73 23.16 -7.02
CA MET A 90 -3.36 23.59 -7.33
C MET A 90 -2.63 22.54 -8.17
N LEU A 91 -2.75 21.26 -7.81
CA LEU A 91 -2.12 20.17 -8.56
C LEU A 91 -2.72 20.03 -9.97
N LEU A 92 -4.02 20.26 -10.12
CA LEU A 92 -4.69 20.25 -11.42
C LEU A 92 -4.22 21.40 -12.33
N GLU A 93 -4.03 22.61 -11.78
CA GLU A 93 -3.45 23.75 -12.51
C GLU A 93 -2.01 23.49 -12.96
N GLU A 94 -1.16 22.91 -12.09
CA GLU A 94 0.21 22.54 -12.44
C GLU A 94 0.24 21.53 -13.61
N LYS A 95 -0.60 20.49 -13.56
CA LYS A 95 -0.69 19.50 -14.64
C LYS A 95 -1.21 20.09 -15.94
N ASN A 96 -2.19 21.00 -15.88
CA ASN A 96 -2.67 21.71 -17.06
C ASN A 96 -1.58 22.59 -17.68
N SER A 97 -0.78 23.28 -16.86
CA SER A 97 0.37 24.05 -17.33
C SER A 97 1.36 23.14 -18.07
N ARG A 98 1.69 21.98 -17.50
CA ARG A 98 2.60 21.02 -18.11
C ARG A 98 2.06 20.44 -19.43
N ILE A 99 0.77 20.19 -19.52
CA ILE A 99 0.11 19.75 -20.76
C ILE A 99 0.27 20.83 -21.84
N ASN A 100 0.04 22.10 -21.51
CA ASN A 100 0.20 23.20 -22.46
C ASN A 100 1.63 23.37 -22.96
N GLU A 101 2.64 23.17 -22.09
CA GLU A 101 4.05 23.16 -22.51
C GLU A 101 4.34 22.03 -23.51
N LEU A 102 3.84 20.82 -23.25
CA LEU A 102 4.03 19.68 -24.13
C LEU A 102 3.35 19.89 -25.49
N ILE A 103 2.17 20.52 -25.53
CA ILE A 103 1.50 20.90 -26.78
C ILE A 103 2.39 21.84 -27.59
N LYS A 104 2.94 22.89 -26.98
CA LYS A 104 3.86 23.83 -27.65
C LYS A 104 5.11 23.14 -28.19
N ILE A 105 5.68 22.20 -27.44
CA ILE A 105 6.84 21.42 -27.89
C ILE A 105 6.49 20.58 -29.13
N ASN A 106 5.32 19.93 -29.12
CA ASN A 106 4.86 19.14 -30.27
C ASN A 106 4.66 20.01 -31.52
N GLU A 107 4.01 21.17 -31.39
CA GLU A 107 3.83 22.12 -32.50
C GLU A 107 5.18 22.56 -33.11
N LEU A 108 6.18 22.83 -32.26
CA LEU A 108 7.54 23.16 -32.72
C LEU A 108 8.23 22.00 -33.43
N LEU A 109 8.02 20.77 -32.98
CA LEU A 109 8.58 19.58 -33.62
C LEU A 109 7.92 19.32 -34.98
N GLU A 110 6.60 19.45 -35.08
CA GLU A 110 5.87 19.34 -36.35
C GLU A 110 6.33 20.40 -37.37
N TYR A 111 6.54 21.62 -36.91
CA TYR A 111 7.10 22.69 -37.74
C TYR A 111 8.51 22.34 -38.26
N LYS A 112 9.40 21.84 -37.39
CA LYS A 112 10.76 21.40 -37.79
C LYS A 112 10.75 20.25 -38.77
N ILE A 113 9.84 19.29 -38.60
CA ILE A 113 9.66 18.18 -39.55
C ILE A 113 9.26 18.73 -40.92
N THR A 114 8.31 19.67 -40.95
CA THR A 114 7.81 20.30 -42.19
C THR A 114 8.89 21.12 -42.90
N GLN A 115 9.75 21.84 -42.16
CA GLN A 115 10.89 22.54 -42.76
C GLN A 115 11.89 21.56 -43.40
N LYS A 116 12.25 20.48 -42.69
CA LYS A 116 13.19 19.48 -43.21
C LYS A 116 12.66 18.76 -44.44
N THR A 117 11.35 18.47 -44.50
CA THR A 117 10.75 17.86 -45.70
C THR A 117 10.79 18.81 -46.89
N PHE A 118 10.58 20.11 -46.66
CA PHE A 118 10.69 21.14 -47.70
C PHE A 118 12.13 21.31 -48.21
N GLU A 119 13.12 21.37 -47.31
CA GLU A 119 14.55 21.45 -47.66
C GLU A 119 14.98 20.24 -48.52
N ASN A 120 14.61 19.03 -48.09
CA ASN A 120 14.91 17.79 -48.83
C ASN A 120 14.27 17.76 -50.23
N SER A 121 13.08 18.35 -50.39
CA SER A 121 12.42 18.45 -51.70
C SER A 121 13.07 19.50 -52.62
N SER A 122 13.69 20.54 -52.05
CA SER A 122 14.31 21.64 -52.79
C SER A 122 15.73 21.30 -53.24
N THR A 123 16.49 20.51 -52.47
CA THR A 123 17.82 20.03 -52.86
C THR A 123 17.77 18.86 -53.85
N GLY A 124 16.85 18.91 -54.82
CA GLY A 124 16.63 17.91 -55.87
C GLY A 124 17.89 17.66 -56.71
N ASN A 125 18.86 16.94 -56.16
CA ASN A 125 19.96 16.34 -56.86
C ASN A 125 19.50 14.96 -57.31
N PHE A 126 18.68 14.94 -58.36
CA PHE A 126 18.33 13.76 -59.12
C PHE A 126 19.59 13.23 -59.84
N ASN A 127 20.45 12.52 -59.12
CA ASN A 127 21.35 11.54 -59.72
C ASN A 127 20.78 10.14 -59.46
N ILE A 128 19.64 9.86 -60.10
CA ILE A 128 19.14 8.49 -60.24
C ILE A 128 19.96 7.83 -61.35
N SER A 129 21.14 7.33 -60.99
CA SER A 129 21.81 6.31 -61.78
C SER A 129 20.96 5.03 -61.72
N ASN A 130 20.28 4.74 -62.83
CA ASN A 130 19.57 3.49 -63.11
C ASN A 130 20.43 2.25 -62.78
N LYS A 131 20.30 1.69 -61.59
CA LYS A 131 20.69 0.29 -61.31
C LYS A 131 19.44 -0.53 -61.08
N LYS A 132 19.04 -1.24 -62.14
CA LYS A 132 18.03 -2.29 -62.15
C LYS A 132 18.42 -3.40 -61.17
N ASN A 133 18.04 -3.29 -59.90
CA ASN A 133 18.02 -4.42 -59.00
C ASN A 133 16.59 -4.92 -58.86
N LYS A 134 16.35 -6.03 -59.54
CA LYS A 134 15.17 -6.89 -59.49
C LYS A 134 15.07 -7.48 -58.08
N ILE A 135 14.33 -6.83 -57.19
CA ILE A 135 13.97 -7.39 -55.88
C ILE A 135 12.53 -7.90 -55.98
N GLN A 136 12.39 -9.21 -55.73
CA GLN A 136 11.13 -9.93 -55.74
C GLN A 136 10.21 -9.43 -54.63
N HIS A 137 8.95 -9.22 -55.01
CA HIS A 137 7.81 -8.95 -54.15
C HIS A 137 7.67 -10.04 -53.08
N VAL A 138 7.74 -9.66 -51.80
CA VAL A 138 7.15 -10.43 -50.70
C VAL A 138 5.99 -9.60 -50.18
N GLU A 139 4.78 -10.05 -50.50
CA GLU A 139 3.55 -9.50 -49.96
C GLU A 139 3.38 -9.93 -48.50
N THR A 140 3.52 -8.99 -47.56
CA THR A 140 2.94 -9.16 -46.22
C THR A 140 2.01 -8.01 -45.90
N LYS A 141 0.73 -8.38 -45.86
CA LYS A 141 -0.45 -7.67 -45.43
C LYS A 141 -0.28 -7.13 -44.00
N LYS A 142 -0.70 -5.88 -43.76
CA LYS A 142 -1.81 -5.46 -42.88
C LYS A 142 -1.64 -4.00 -42.46
N SER A 143 -2.40 -3.14 -43.13
CA SER A 143 -2.65 -1.76 -42.71
C SER A 143 -3.60 -1.75 -41.51
N TYR A 144 -3.25 -0.98 -40.49
CA TYR A 144 -4.11 -0.68 -39.33
C TYR A 144 -4.25 0.83 -39.22
N THR A 145 -5.03 1.43 -40.13
CA THR A 145 -5.48 2.81 -40.03
C THR A 145 -6.89 2.91 -40.60
N ASP A 146 -7.89 2.63 -39.76
CA ASP A 146 -9.28 2.96 -40.03
C ASP A 146 -10.01 3.11 -38.69
N VAL A 147 -9.69 4.14 -37.90
CA VAL A 147 -10.66 4.75 -36.98
C VAL A 147 -10.32 6.24 -36.85
N VAL A 148 -11.38 7.07 -36.84
CA VAL A 148 -11.44 8.53 -36.66
C VAL A 148 -11.58 9.34 -37.96
N LYS A 149 -12.79 9.27 -38.51
CA LYS A 149 -13.47 10.36 -39.22
C LYS A 149 -14.83 10.58 -38.54
N GLN A 150 -15.34 11.82 -38.63
CA GLN A 150 -16.54 12.42 -38.01
C GLN A 150 -16.18 13.14 -36.69
N THR A 151 -16.23 14.47 -36.56
CA THR A 151 -17.18 15.46 -37.11
C THR A 151 -16.51 16.84 -37.29
N LYS A 152 -16.72 17.49 -38.45
CA LYS A 152 -16.60 18.95 -38.61
C LYS A 152 -17.53 19.38 -39.74
N ASP A 153 -18.62 20.06 -39.37
CA ASP A 153 -19.37 21.00 -40.21
C ASP A 153 -19.57 22.29 -39.39
N GLY A 154 -19.43 23.44 -40.05
CA GLY A 154 -19.56 24.78 -39.48
C GLY A 154 -18.26 25.59 -39.60
N SER A 155 -17.98 26.22 -40.74
CA SER A 155 -18.50 27.54 -41.15
C SER A 155 -18.15 28.65 -40.17
N SER A 156 -17.09 29.41 -40.48
CA SER A 156 -17.17 30.87 -40.63
C SER A 156 -15.84 31.40 -41.14
N ASN A 157 -15.99 32.34 -42.05
CA ASN A 157 -14.97 32.98 -42.85
C ASN A 157 -14.62 34.27 -42.10
N GLU A 158 -13.45 34.34 -41.45
CA GLU A 158 -12.95 35.56 -40.85
C GLU A 158 -11.57 35.94 -41.38
N HIS A 159 -11.53 37.20 -41.78
CA HIS A 159 -10.48 37.93 -42.44
C HIS A 159 -9.36 38.24 -41.42
N VAL A 160 -8.32 37.42 -41.39
CA VAL A 160 -7.17 37.63 -40.48
C VAL A 160 -6.17 38.56 -41.15
N GLY A 161 -6.10 39.78 -40.62
CA GLY A 161 -5.10 40.78 -40.98
C GLY A 161 -3.67 40.26 -40.75
N THR A 162 -2.81 40.58 -41.71
CA THR A 162 -1.37 40.33 -41.68
C THR A 162 -0.70 41.17 -40.60
N THR A 163 -0.79 40.71 -39.35
CA THR A 163 0.09 41.19 -38.29
C THR A 163 1.49 40.63 -38.57
N LYS A 164 2.43 41.55 -38.80
CA LYS A 164 3.85 41.26 -39.05
C LYS A 164 4.36 40.32 -37.96
N PHE A 165 4.65 39.08 -38.33
CA PHE A 165 5.31 38.11 -37.47
C PHE A 165 6.63 38.72 -36.99
N LYS A 166 6.69 39.05 -35.69
CA LYS A 166 7.96 39.38 -35.05
C LYS A 166 8.86 38.16 -35.15
N ASN A 167 10.11 38.41 -35.50
CA ASN A 167 11.12 37.39 -35.79
C ASN A 167 11.18 36.41 -34.61
N ALA A 168 11.17 35.10 -34.88
CA ALA A 168 11.14 34.06 -33.84
C ALA A 168 12.29 34.19 -32.83
N GLU A 169 13.40 34.79 -33.26
CA GLU A 169 14.56 35.10 -32.45
C GLU A 169 14.30 36.17 -31.38
N GLU A 170 13.42 37.14 -31.65
CA GLU A 170 13.00 38.17 -30.69
C GLU A 170 12.15 37.56 -29.55
N LEU A 171 11.32 36.57 -29.88
CA LEU A 171 10.50 35.81 -28.93
C LEU A 171 11.35 34.92 -28.00
N ILE A 172 12.39 34.28 -28.55
CA ILE A 172 13.34 33.48 -27.76
C ILE A 172 14.15 34.37 -26.82
N ASN A 173 14.55 35.56 -27.26
CA ASN A 173 15.31 36.49 -26.44
C ASN A 173 14.47 37.09 -25.30
N GLU A 174 13.18 37.38 -25.53
CA GLU A 174 12.29 37.85 -24.46
C GLU A 174 12.02 36.75 -23.42
N GLN A 175 11.86 35.49 -23.84
CA GLN A 175 11.74 34.37 -22.90
C GLN A 175 12.99 34.19 -22.02
N LYS A 176 14.19 34.34 -22.59
CA LYS A 176 15.44 34.30 -21.83
C LYS A 176 15.55 35.46 -20.83
N ARG A 177 15.07 36.66 -21.21
CA ARG A 177 15.05 37.84 -20.34
C ARG A 177 14.19 37.60 -19.09
N ILE A 178 12.95 37.12 -19.29
CA ILE A 178 12.01 36.81 -18.19
C ILE A 178 12.59 35.73 -17.27
N MET A 179 13.20 34.69 -17.83
CA MET A 179 13.78 33.59 -17.03
C MET A 179 14.93 34.06 -16.14
N ASN A 180 15.77 34.97 -16.62
CA ASN A 180 16.85 35.55 -15.83
C ASN A 180 16.34 36.51 -14.74
N GLU A 181 15.24 37.21 -14.98
CA GLU A 181 14.63 38.12 -13.99
C GLU A 181 14.03 37.34 -12.80
N VAL A 182 13.41 36.19 -13.07
CA VAL A 182 12.88 35.29 -12.02
C VAL A 182 14.02 34.70 -11.17
N ILE A 183 15.13 34.30 -11.78
CA ILE A 183 16.28 33.74 -11.07
C ILE A 183 16.89 34.77 -10.10
N ASN A 184 16.92 36.04 -10.49
CA ASN A 184 17.48 37.09 -9.64
C ASN A 184 16.55 37.48 -8.46
N LEU A 185 15.23 37.31 -8.60
CA LEU A 185 14.28 37.57 -7.51
C LEU A 185 14.30 36.51 -6.40
N GLU A 186 14.84 35.32 -6.67
CA GLU A 186 14.95 34.23 -5.68
C GLU A 186 16.16 34.40 -4.73
N ILE A 187 17.12 35.27 -5.08
CA ILE A 187 18.39 35.43 -4.34
C ILE A 187 18.30 36.50 -3.24
N ASP A 188 17.34 37.43 -3.31
CA ASP A 188 17.20 38.54 -2.37
C ASP A 188 16.14 38.32 -1.27
N ARG A 189 15.86 37.07 -0.87
CA ARG A 189 15.05 36.80 0.33
C ARG A 189 15.91 36.95 1.58
N PRO A 190 15.76 38.04 2.38
CA PRO A 190 16.50 38.16 3.64
C PRO A 190 16.07 37.07 4.61
N ASP A 191 17.07 36.44 5.21
CA ASP A 191 16.98 35.37 6.19
C ASP A 191 16.34 35.91 7.48
N ALA A 192 15.01 35.82 7.57
CA ALA A 192 14.24 36.22 8.75
C ALA A 192 14.33 35.13 9.82
N SER A 193 15.47 35.07 10.51
CA SER A 193 15.66 34.19 11.67
C SER A 193 16.44 34.89 12.79
N GLN A 194 15.82 35.88 13.45
CA GLN A 194 16.21 36.28 14.80
C GLN A 194 15.05 36.98 15.52
N GLU A 195 14.36 36.22 16.38
CA GLU A 195 13.57 36.62 17.57
C GLU A 195 12.86 35.31 18.00
N GLY A 196 13.23 34.61 19.07
CA GLY A 196 13.44 35.10 20.41
C GLY A 196 12.16 34.93 21.22
N THR A 197 11.83 33.71 21.67
CA THR A 197 10.96 33.52 22.85
C THR A 197 11.35 32.25 23.61
N ASP A 198 11.96 32.48 24.77
CA ASP A 198 12.03 31.56 25.88
C ASP A 198 10.61 31.15 26.30
N ASN A 199 10.34 29.85 26.40
CA ASN A 199 9.24 29.36 27.22
C ASN A 199 9.58 28.01 27.83
N SER A 200 10.17 28.12 29.03
CA SER A 200 10.27 27.12 30.07
C SER A 200 8.89 26.54 30.41
N TRP A 201 8.68 25.26 30.11
CA TRP A 201 7.61 24.46 30.73
C TRP A 201 8.20 23.25 31.43
N ASN A 202 8.39 23.47 32.73
CA ASN A 202 8.65 22.46 33.75
C ASN A 202 7.39 21.58 33.90
N VAL A 203 7.40 20.33 33.41
CA VAL A 203 6.35 19.34 33.72
C VAL A 203 6.99 18.07 34.27
N LYS A 204 6.47 17.71 35.44
CA LYS A 204 6.95 16.73 36.42
C LYS A 204 7.06 15.31 35.88
N GLU A 205 8.14 14.65 36.27
CA GLU A 205 8.38 13.22 36.13
C GLU A 205 7.31 12.39 36.88
N GLY A 206 6.42 11.76 36.11
CA GLY A 206 5.50 10.73 36.57
C GLY A 206 6.04 9.34 36.24
N ARG A 207 6.53 8.63 37.27
CA ARG A 207 7.01 7.25 37.23
C ARG A 207 5.94 6.31 36.66
N ASN A 208 6.28 5.54 35.62
CA ASN A 208 5.52 4.32 35.29
C ASN A 208 6.46 3.21 34.78
N LYS A 209 7.09 2.50 35.73
CA LYS A 209 7.83 1.26 35.51
C LYS A 209 6.90 0.08 35.77
N HIS A 210 6.24 -0.48 34.75
CA HIS A 210 5.64 -1.81 34.86
C HIS A 210 5.40 -2.48 33.48
N ARG A 211 6.41 -3.21 33.00
CA ARG A 211 6.26 -4.51 32.29
C ARG A 211 7.64 -5.02 31.82
N ARG A 212 8.35 -5.71 32.71
CA ARG A 212 9.28 -6.79 32.36
C ARG A 212 8.68 -8.05 32.99
N ASN A 213 8.21 -8.98 32.17
CA ASN A 213 8.95 -10.17 31.77
C ASN A 213 9.22 -11.09 32.97
N MET A 214 8.19 -11.84 33.38
CA MET A 214 8.27 -12.90 34.38
C MET A 214 8.39 -14.24 33.63
N ASN A 215 9.60 -14.75 33.53
CA ASN A 215 9.94 -16.14 33.26
C ASN A 215 11.46 -16.22 33.37
N GLU A 216 11.99 -16.43 34.57
CA GLU A 216 13.29 -17.06 34.90
C GLU A 216 13.63 -16.69 36.35
N GLU A 217 13.05 -17.36 37.35
CA GLU A 217 13.59 -17.54 38.74
C GLU A 217 12.45 -17.85 39.70
N LEU A 218 12.24 -19.15 39.97
CA LEU A 218 11.77 -19.68 41.25
C LEU A 218 11.85 -21.21 41.16
N ARG A 219 13.06 -21.72 41.32
CA ARG A 219 13.31 -23.07 41.82
C ARG A 219 14.13 -22.92 43.11
N ILE A 220 13.85 -23.82 44.05
CA ILE A 220 14.54 -24.06 45.33
C ILE A 220 14.25 -22.94 46.36
N TYR A 221 13.64 -23.11 47.54
CA TYR A 221 13.59 -24.16 48.57
C TYR A 221 12.22 -24.08 49.28
N ASN A 222 11.62 -25.21 49.69
CA ASN A 222 10.78 -25.28 50.89
C ASN A 222 10.74 -26.73 51.38
N ASN A 223 11.43 -26.99 52.48
CA ASN A 223 11.33 -28.22 53.27
C ASN A 223 10.36 -27.95 54.46
N PRO A 224 9.70 -28.99 55.00
CA PRO A 224 8.54 -28.89 55.88
C PRO A 224 8.96 -28.89 57.35
N ASN A 225 8.16 -28.29 58.24
CA ASN A 225 7.60 -28.99 59.42
C ASN A 225 6.66 -28.10 60.24
N GLU A 226 5.68 -28.77 60.86
CA GLU A 226 5.02 -28.42 62.14
C GLU A 226 4.25 -27.09 62.28
N ASN A 227 2.93 -27.13 62.21
CA ASN A 227 2.13 -27.30 63.43
C ASN A 227 0.64 -27.49 63.17
N ARG A 228 0.11 -28.52 63.85
CA ARG A 228 -1.30 -28.86 64.05
C ARG A 228 -2.03 -27.74 64.79
N THR A 229 -3.28 -27.48 64.41
CA THR A 229 -4.44 -27.60 65.32
C THR A 229 -5.71 -27.86 64.51
N ASN A 230 -6.47 -28.82 65.01
CA ASN A 230 -7.73 -29.33 64.50
C ASN A 230 -8.84 -28.27 64.57
N GLU A 231 -9.77 -28.29 63.62
CA GLU A 231 -11.20 -28.33 63.94
C GLU A 231 -12.04 -28.75 62.73
N THR A 232 -13.15 -29.40 63.07
CA THR A 232 -13.82 -30.45 62.31
C THR A 232 -15.23 -29.98 61.95
N SER A 233 -15.62 -30.05 60.68
CA SER A 233 -17.01 -30.22 60.23
C SER A 233 -16.98 -30.47 58.72
N ASN A 234 -16.89 -31.71 58.25
CA ASN A 234 -18.00 -32.64 58.06
C ASN A 234 -19.08 -32.11 57.09
N THR A 235 -18.79 -32.19 55.78
CA THR A 235 -19.82 -32.19 54.73
C THR A 235 -19.52 -33.35 53.78
N GLN A 236 -20.38 -34.36 53.88
CA GLN A 236 -20.39 -35.59 53.10
C GLN A 236 -20.70 -35.34 51.62
N ASP A 237 -20.00 -36.12 50.79
CA ASP A 237 -20.52 -36.87 49.65
C ASP A 237 -21.01 -36.12 48.41
N GLY A 238 -20.11 -36.04 47.44
CA GLY A 238 -20.40 -35.72 46.03
C GLY A 238 -19.21 -35.98 45.12
N PHE A 239 -18.51 -37.12 45.31
CA PHE A 239 -17.35 -37.50 44.50
C PHE A 239 -17.80 -38.01 43.13
N SER A 240 -18.04 -37.10 42.18
CA SER A 240 -18.25 -37.44 40.79
C SER A 240 -16.94 -37.86 40.14
N GLU A 241 -16.83 -39.15 39.87
CA GLU A 241 -15.73 -39.82 39.17
C GLU A 241 -15.56 -39.22 37.75
N THR A 242 -14.73 -38.20 37.63
CA THR A 242 -14.31 -37.65 36.35
C THR A 242 -13.25 -38.57 35.75
N THR A 243 -13.72 -39.51 34.93
CA THR A 243 -12.88 -40.33 34.05
C THR A 243 -12.00 -39.40 33.20
N ARG A 244 -10.74 -39.24 33.60
CA ARG A 244 -9.71 -38.50 32.86
C ARG A 244 -9.51 -39.18 31.52
N LYS A 245 -10.18 -38.68 30.47
CA LYS A 245 -9.97 -39.09 29.08
C LYS A 245 -8.47 -39.02 28.78
N ASN A 246 -7.87 -40.18 28.57
CA ASN A 246 -6.50 -40.36 28.09
C ASN A 246 -6.24 -39.43 26.90
N ARG A 247 -5.57 -38.30 27.18
CA ARG A 247 -5.14 -37.34 26.18
C ARG A 247 -4.06 -38.03 25.36
N LYS A 248 -4.46 -38.63 24.22
CA LYS A 248 -3.57 -39.24 23.23
C LYS A 248 -2.38 -38.30 23.04
N GLN A 249 -1.21 -38.72 23.50
CA GLN A 249 0.02 -37.94 23.33
C GLN A 249 0.22 -37.78 21.82
N LEU A 250 0.10 -36.55 21.35
CA LEU A 250 0.38 -36.21 19.95
C LEU A 250 1.81 -36.68 19.63
N PRO A 251 2.01 -37.36 18.49
CA PRO A 251 3.32 -37.88 18.12
C PRO A 251 4.32 -36.72 18.09
N LYS A 252 5.37 -36.83 18.92
CA LYS A 252 6.47 -35.86 18.97
C LYS A 252 7.05 -35.76 17.56
N THR A 253 6.78 -34.66 16.89
CA THR A 253 7.34 -34.37 15.56
C THR A 253 8.84 -34.36 15.68
N LYS A 254 9.50 -35.26 14.93
CA LYS A 254 10.97 -35.38 14.90
C LYS A 254 11.56 -34.01 14.62
N THR A 255 12.27 -33.45 15.60
CA THR A 255 13.03 -32.22 15.49
C THR A 255 14.00 -32.40 14.32
N LYS A 256 13.79 -31.66 13.23
CA LYS A 256 14.68 -31.74 12.07
C LYS A 256 16.09 -31.40 12.53
N THR A 257 17.00 -32.35 12.38
CA THR A 257 18.43 -32.16 12.60
C THR A 257 18.86 -30.96 11.76
N ASN A 258 19.35 -29.91 12.42
CA ASN A 258 19.86 -28.72 11.76
C ASN A 258 20.91 -29.15 10.74
N GLN A 259 20.59 -29.01 9.45
CA GLN A 259 21.62 -29.13 8.41
C GLN A 259 22.62 -28.00 8.67
N TYR A 260 23.87 -28.37 8.94
CA TYR A 260 24.95 -27.43 9.18
C TYR A 260 25.28 -26.72 7.87
N GLU A 261 24.79 -25.50 7.71
CA GLU A 261 25.24 -24.61 6.64
C GLU A 261 26.62 -24.05 7.03
N THR A 262 27.66 -24.39 6.25
CA THR A 262 29.00 -23.80 6.41
C THR A 262 28.99 -22.37 5.89
N ARG A 263 29.27 -21.38 6.77
CA ARG A 263 29.44 -19.97 6.39
C ARG A 263 30.92 -19.68 6.19
N GLY A 264 31.28 -19.06 5.07
CA GLY A 264 32.66 -18.61 4.83
C GLY A 264 33.01 -17.41 5.71
N CYS A 265 34.18 -17.45 6.36
CA CYS A 265 34.68 -16.39 7.25
C CYS A 265 36.01 -15.77 6.76
N ALA A 266 36.43 -16.05 5.52
CA ALA A 266 37.68 -15.54 4.99
C ALA A 266 37.62 -14.02 4.78
N SER A 267 38.63 -13.29 5.26
CA SER A 267 38.81 -11.87 4.95
C SER A 267 39.21 -11.71 3.49
N VAL A 268 38.45 -10.93 2.74
CA VAL A 268 38.68 -10.73 1.30
C VAL A 268 39.79 -9.71 1.08
N SER A 269 40.82 -10.06 0.29
CA SER A 269 41.84 -9.15 -0.21
C SER A 269 41.28 -8.19 -1.27
N THR A 270 41.79 -6.96 -1.31
CA THR A 270 41.29 -5.86 -2.14
C THR A 270 41.29 -6.13 -3.67
N GLY A 271 41.88 -7.23 -4.14
CA GLY A 271 42.01 -7.58 -5.57
C GLY A 271 41.07 -8.66 -6.12
N ASP A 272 40.31 -9.38 -5.28
CA ASP A 272 39.55 -10.54 -5.77
C ASP A 272 38.20 -10.14 -6.39
N SER A 273 37.95 -10.64 -7.61
CA SER A 273 36.72 -10.49 -8.39
C SER A 273 35.55 -11.33 -7.86
N PHE A 274 35.84 -12.32 -7.01
CA PHE A 274 34.84 -13.18 -6.39
C PHE A 274 34.57 -12.70 -4.95
N ARG A 275 33.51 -11.92 -4.76
CA ARG A 275 33.07 -11.44 -3.45
C ARG A 275 31.64 -11.88 -3.17
N ALA A 276 31.38 -12.36 -1.95
CA ALA A 276 30.02 -12.58 -1.50
C ALA A 276 29.30 -11.24 -1.34
N LYS A 277 28.04 -11.17 -1.79
CA LYS A 277 27.21 -10.00 -1.52
C LYS A 277 27.02 -9.86 0.00
N PRO A 278 27.25 -8.67 0.60
CA PRO A 278 27.07 -8.49 2.03
C PRO A 278 25.64 -8.87 2.45
N SER A 279 25.52 -9.52 3.60
CA SER A 279 24.22 -9.86 4.16
C SER A 279 23.42 -8.57 4.38
N LYS A 280 22.15 -8.54 3.95
CA LYS A 280 21.27 -7.39 4.19
C LYS A 280 20.28 -7.70 5.30
N MET A 281 20.07 -6.72 6.17
CA MET A 281 18.99 -6.71 7.15
C MET A 281 17.77 -6.04 6.53
N TRP A 282 16.63 -6.70 6.63
CA TRP A 282 15.41 -6.24 5.99
C TRP A 282 14.46 -5.61 7.00
N LEU A 283 13.96 -4.44 6.64
CA LEU A 283 13.05 -3.60 7.41
C LEU A 283 11.75 -3.37 6.62
N TYR A 284 10.65 -3.39 7.34
CA TYR A 284 9.35 -2.92 6.88
C TYR A 284 9.22 -1.45 7.28
N VAL A 285 8.99 -0.57 6.32
CA VAL A 285 8.72 0.86 6.53
C VAL A 285 7.30 1.14 6.05
N GLY A 286 6.38 1.42 6.96
CA GLY A 286 4.96 1.62 6.66
C GLY A 286 4.45 3.02 7.01
N ARG A 287 3.20 3.28 6.63
CA ARG A 287 2.49 4.58 6.82
C ARG A 287 3.14 5.76 6.11
N ALA A 288 3.92 5.51 5.08
CA ALA A 288 4.40 6.59 4.22
C ALA A 288 3.25 7.15 3.38
N MET A 289 3.33 8.43 3.01
CA MET A 289 2.37 9.03 2.09
C MET A 289 2.40 8.33 0.72
N THR A 290 1.30 8.38 -0.02
CA THR A 290 1.19 7.75 -1.35
C THR A 290 2.12 8.37 -2.38
N SER A 291 2.42 9.66 -2.22
CA SER A 291 3.38 10.43 -3.03
C SER A 291 4.84 9.99 -2.86
N VAL A 292 5.17 9.29 -1.77
CA VAL A 292 6.54 8.83 -1.52
C VAL A 292 6.88 7.69 -2.49
N THR A 293 8.01 7.85 -3.18
CA THR A 293 8.59 6.87 -4.10
C THR A 293 9.75 6.11 -3.44
N GLU A 294 10.19 5.03 -4.09
CA GLU A 294 11.34 4.24 -3.62
C GLU A 294 12.63 5.07 -3.57
N SER A 295 12.83 5.96 -4.56
CA SER A 295 13.98 6.86 -4.62
C SER A 295 14.03 7.80 -3.43
N ILE A 296 12.92 8.44 -3.07
CA ILE A 296 12.85 9.38 -1.93
C ILE A 296 13.23 8.68 -0.62
N VAL A 297 12.74 7.46 -0.38
CA VAL A 297 13.10 6.68 0.82
C VAL A 297 14.57 6.30 0.80
N LYS A 298 15.10 5.89 -0.35
CA LYS A 298 16.50 5.53 -0.53
C LYS A 298 17.43 6.73 -0.25
N ASP A 299 17.13 7.88 -0.85
CA ASP A 299 17.90 9.11 -0.71
C ASP A 299 17.86 9.64 0.73
N PHE A 300 16.71 9.52 1.42
CA PHE A 300 16.59 9.86 2.84
C PHE A 300 17.51 9.02 3.72
N ILE A 301 17.57 7.69 3.48
CA ILE A 301 18.43 6.80 4.27
C ILE A 301 19.91 7.07 4.00
N VAL A 302 20.28 7.20 2.72
CA VAL A 302 21.68 7.46 2.30
C VAL A 302 22.19 8.78 2.86
N SER A 303 21.40 9.84 2.76
CA SER A 303 21.76 11.17 3.28
C SER A 303 21.88 11.19 4.81
N LYS A 304 20.93 10.57 5.53
CA LYS A 304 20.90 10.63 7.00
C LYS A 304 21.96 9.73 7.66
N CYS A 305 22.24 8.55 7.10
CA CYS A 305 23.28 7.63 7.59
C CYS A 305 24.68 7.90 7.01
N LYS A 306 24.82 8.86 6.09
CA LYS A 306 26.09 9.17 5.39
C LYS A 306 26.71 7.94 4.73
N ILE A 307 25.88 7.13 4.06
CA ILE A 307 26.34 5.89 3.41
C ILE A 307 27.08 6.26 2.13
N THR A 308 28.35 5.87 2.02
CA THR A 308 29.19 6.15 0.85
C THR A 308 28.76 5.35 -0.39
N GLU A 309 28.34 4.10 -0.19
CA GLU A 309 27.99 3.18 -1.27
C GLU A 309 26.46 3.02 -1.38
N VAL A 310 25.87 3.62 -2.42
CA VAL A 310 24.42 3.61 -2.68
C VAL A 310 23.87 2.20 -2.96
N GLU A 311 24.74 1.24 -3.30
CA GLU A 311 24.40 -0.16 -3.57
C GLU A 311 24.04 -0.97 -2.31
N ASP A 312 24.46 -0.48 -1.14
CA ASP A 312 24.15 -1.12 0.14
C ASP A 312 22.67 -0.99 0.52
N VAL A 313 21.99 0.04 0.02
CA VAL A 313 20.57 0.30 0.30
C VAL A 313 19.70 -0.20 -0.85
N ASP A 314 18.84 -1.17 -0.55
CA ASP A 314 17.81 -1.70 -1.45
C ASP A 314 16.43 -1.26 -0.94
N VAL A 315 15.60 -0.70 -1.80
CA VAL A 315 14.26 -0.24 -1.43
C VAL A 315 13.27 -0.76 -2.46
N LYS A 316 12.24 -1.46 -1.99
CA LYS A 316 11.17 -1.98 -2.83
C LYS A 316 9.81 -1.59 -2.26
N LYS A 317 8.96 -0.95 -3.06
CA LYS A 317 7.60 -0.60 -2.68
C LYS A 317 6.75 -1.86 -2.62
N LEU A 318 5.99 -1.98 -1.54
CA LEU A 318 5.05 -3.08 -1.31
C LEU A 318 3.67 -2.66 -1.80
N SER A 319 3.02 -3.51 -2.60
CA SER A 319 1.63 -3.34 -3.01
C SER A 319 0.71 -3.72 -1.85
N LEU A 320 0.27 -2.72 -1.09
CA LEU A 320 -0.73 -2.88 -0.05
C LEU A 320 -2.05 -2.20 -0.48
N LEU A 321 -3.17 -2.75 -0.03
CA LEU A 321 -4.48 -2.12 -0.18
C LEU A 321 -4.63 -1.05 0.90
N GLY A 322 -4.61 0.23 0.53
CA GLY A 322 -4.85 1.33 1.46
C GLY A 322 -4.33 2.69 0.97
N ASN A 323 -4.58 3.73 1.76
CA ASN A 323 -4.20 5.12 1.47
C ASN A 323 -2.76 5.45 1.87
N SER A 324 -1.92 4.44 2.13
CA SER A 324 -0.53 4.63 2.55
C SER A 324 0.38 3.69 1.79
N SER A 325 1.56 4.17 1.44
CA SER A 325 2.62 3.33 0.89
C SER A 325 3.38 2.61 2.00
N ALA A 326 3.90 1.43 1.66
CA ALA A 326 4.87 0.74 2.49
C ALA A 326 6.04 0.26 1.62
N PHE A 327 7.19 0.09 2.25
CA PHE A 327 8.44 -0.25 1.62
C PHE A 327 9.12 -1.37 2.38
N GLN A 328 9.75 -2.26 1.63
CA GLN A 328 10.73 -3.22 2.11
C GLN A 328 12.10 -2.60 1.86
N VAL A 329 12.87 -2.41 2.93
CA VAL A 329 14.16 -1.73 2.92
C VAL A 329 15.24 -2.72 3.36
N GLY A 330 16.22 -2.98 2.51
CA GLY A 330 17.38 -3.82 2.79
C GLY A 330 18.62 -2.97 3.01
N ILE A 331 19.25 -3.09 4.18
CA ILE A 331 20.42 -2.30 4.60
C ILE A 331 21.54 -3.19 5.11
N ALA A 332 22.79 -2.71 5.08
CA ALA A 332 23.89 -3.42 5.73
C ALA A 332 23.70 -3.45 7.27
N PRO A 333 24.06 -4.54 7.96
CA PRO A 333 23.88 -4.68 9.42
C PRO A 333 24.55 -3.58 10.25
N ALA A 334 25.63 -2.99 9.75
CA ALA A 334 26.35 -1.90 10.43
C ALA A 334 25.47 -0.66 10.67
N TYR A 335 24.51 -0.39 9.78
CA TYR A 335 23.62 0.78 9.89
C TYR A 335 22.31 0.47 10.63
N PHE A 336 22.08 -0.78 11.03
CA PHE A 336 20.79 -1.21 11.60
C PHE A 336 20.46 -0.48 12.90
N GLU A 337 21.43 -0.33 13.80
CA GLU A 337 21.19 0.30 15.11
C GLU A 337 20.82 1.77 15.00
N GLU A 338 21.44 2.49 14.06
CA GLU A 338 21.14 3.90 13.79
C GLU A 338 19.76 4.06 13.17
N ILE A 339 19.46 3.27 12.13
CA ILE A 339 18.18 3.30 11.42
C ILE A 339 17.02 2.84 12.33
N ASN A 340 17.26 2.00 13.33
CA ASN A 340 16.20 1.53 14.23
C ASN A 340 15.83 2.55 15.33
N ARG A 341 16.50 3.71 15.40
CA ARG A 341 16.15 4.78 16.36
C ARG A 341 14.87 5.50 15.92
N ALA A 342 14.02 5.84 16.89
CA ALA A 342 12.78 6.56 16.61
C ALA A 342 13.03 7.93 15.96
N GLU A 343 14.07 8.65 16.40
CA GLU A 343 14.50 9.95 15.88
C GLU A 343 15.06 9.90 14.45
N PHE A 344 15.41 8.70 13.96
CA PHE A 344 15.84 8.53 12.59
C PHE A 344 14.71 8.79 11.61
N TRP A 345 13.47 8.45 11.96
CA TRP A 345 12.34 8.50 11.05
C TRP A 345 11.48 9.76 11.21
N PRO A 346 10.88 10.28 10.12
CA PRO A 346 9.85 11.30 10.22
C PRO A 346 8.67 10.83 11.07
N GLN A 347 7.98 11.79 11.70
CA GLN A 347 6.82 11.50 12.54
C GLN A 347 5.75 10.71 11.77
N GLY A 348 5.21 9.67 12.40
CA GLY A 348 4.12 8.84 11.85
C GLY A 348 4.57 7.62 11.04
N ILE A 349 5.85 7.51 10.68
CA ILE A 349 6.41 6.32 10.02
C ILE A 349 6.51 5.15 11.02
N ILE A 350 6.13 3.96 10.58
CA ILE A 350 6.29 2.73 11.35
C ILE A 350 7.44 1.92 10.75
N VAL A 351 8.43 1.60 11.58
CA VAL A 351 9.54 0.72 11.18
C VAL A 351 9.56 -0.53 12.03
N ARG A 352 9.70 -1.68 11.37
CA ARG A 352 9.74 -3.01 12.00
C ARG A 352 10.71 -3.90 11.24
N ARG A 353 11.20 -4.96 11.88
CA ARG A 353 11.98 -5.99 11.17
C ARG A 353 11.08 -6.70 10.16
N PHE A 354 11.53 -6.81 8.91
CA PHE A 354 10.81 -7.52 7.88
C PHE A 354 11.03 -9.03 8.08
N HIS A 355 9.93 -9.76 8.28
CA HIS A 355 9.97 -11.21 8.36
C HIS A 355 9.59 -11.77 6.99
N PHE A 356 10.52 -12.47 6.35
CA PHE A 356 10.18 -13.29 5.20
C PHE A 356 9.41 -14.49 5.73
N ASP A 357 8.10 -14.47 5.50
CA ASP A 357 7.32 -15.69 5.52
C ASP A 357 7.82 -16.54 4.36
N PHE A 358 8.89 -17.30 4.60
CA PHE A 358 9.23 -18.46 3.80
C PHE A 358 8.11 -19.45 4.01
N LYS A 359 6.97 -19.21 3.35
CA LYS A 359 5.99 -20.25 3.09
C LYS A 359 6.83 -21.34 2.44
N LYS A 360 7.10 -22.39 3.21
CA LYS A 360 7.63 -23.63 2.66
C LYS A 360 6.61 -24.00 1.63
N ASN A 361 6.90 -23.69 0.38
CA ASN A 361 6.20 -24.23 -0.75
C ASN A 361 6.49 -25.72 -0.63
N ASN A 362 5.68 -26.42 0.17
CA ASN A 362 5.53 -27.86 0.13
C ASN A 362 4.84 -28.18 -1.20
N THR A 363 5.46 -27.75 -2.30
CA THR A 363 5.25 -28.31 -3.61
C THR A 363 5.83 -29.71 -3.48
N THR A 364 5.00 -30.62 -2.97
CA THR A 364 5.18 -32.06 -3.16
C THR A 364 5.63 -32.27 -4.60
N GLY A 365 6.86 -32.75 -4.77
CA GLY A 365 7.60 -32.76 -6.02
C GLY A 365 6.79 -33.27 -7.21
N LYS A 366 6.29 -32.35 -8.02
CA LYS A 366 6.11 -32.56 -9.46
C LYS A 366 6.95 -31.50 -10.15
N ASN A 367 8.23 -31.84 -10.31
CA ASN A 367 9.12 -31.18 -11.24
C ASN A 367 8.53 -31.32 -12.64
N HIS A 368 7.94 -30.26 -13.16
CA HIS A 368 7.75 -30.09 -14.60
C HIS A 368 8.60 -28.90 -15.02
N PHE A 369 9.91 -29.15 -15.15
CA PHE A 369 10.80 -28.27 -15.89
C PHE A 369 10.45 -28.43 -17.37
N LEU A 370 9.74 -27.46 -17.93
CA LEU A 370 9.85 -27.17 -19.37
C LEU A 370 10.61 -25.86 -19.49
N TYR A 371 11.89 -25.97 -19.84
CA TYR A 371 12.61 -24.87 -20.46
C TYR A 371 12.07 -24.73 -21.88
N ASN A 372 11.43 -23.60 -22.17
CA ASN A 372 11.38 -23.08 -23.54
C ASN A 372 12.41 -21.96 -23.62
N THR A 373 13.56 -22.28 -24.18
CA THR A 373 14.46 -21.31 -24.81
C THR A 373 13.95 -20.99 -26.21
N PRO A 374 14.00 -19.73 -26.67
CA PRO A 374 13.82 -19.37 -28.08
C PRO A 374 14.96 -19.86 -28.97
#